data_AF-M5CH65-F1
#
_entry.id   AF-M5CH65-F1
#
_cell.length_a   1.000
_cell.length_b   1.000
_cell.length_c   1.000
_cell.angle_alpha   90.00
_cell.angle_beta   90.00
_cell.angle_gamma   90.00
#
_symmetry.space_group_name_H-M   'P 1'
#
loop_
_entity.id
_entity.type
_entity.pdbx_description
1 polymer ?
#
loop_
_entity_poly.entity_id
_entity_poly.type
_entity_poly.pdbx_seq_one_letter_code
_entity_poly.pdbx_strand_id
1 'polypeptide(L)' 'MKLQPCRPSFFDARDAIIQADELLTGGENFCELWAGFSSRGLGTDASLRNGTPWGGGVHTDGFKLPAKCKSHE' A
#
# COMPACT_ATOMS: atom_id res chain seq x y z
N MET A 1 -14.46 -4.30 2.70
CA MET A 1 -13.82 -3.91 1.43
C MET A 1 -14.24 -4.88 0.34
N LYS A 2 -14.61 -4.39 -0.84
CA LYS A 2 -15.09 -5.23 -1.96
C LYS A 2 -13.98 -5.67 -2.93
N LEU A 3 -12.90 -4.88 -3.04
CA LEU A 3 -11.80 -5.15 -3.97
C LEU A 3 -10.68 -6.01 -3.36
N GLN A 4 -10.56 -6.04 -2.03
CA GLN A 4 -9.54 -6.85 -1.37
C GLN A 4 -9.80 -8.35 -1.59
N PRO A 5 -8.76 -9.18 -1.77
CA PRO A 5 -8.90 -10.63 -1.83
C PRO A 5 -9.33 -11.22 -0.47
N CYS A 6 -9.71 -12.50 -0.46
CA CYS A 6 -9.98 -13.22 0.78
C CYS A 6 -8.67 -13.42 1.55
N ARG A 7 -8.63 -12.99 2.82
CA ARG A 7 -7.43 -13.00 3.67
C ARG A 7 -6.28 -12.18 3.09
N PRO A 8 -6.46 -10.86 2.92
CA PRO A 8 -5.46 -9.99 2.32
C PRO A 8 -4.25 -9.82 3.24
N SER A 9 -3.07 -9.64 2.66
CA SER A 9 -1.93 -9.03 3.34
C SER A 9 -2.12 -7.51 3.46
N PHE A 10 -1.27 -6.84 4.24
CA PHE A 10 -1.26 -5.37 4.28
C PHE A 10 -1.02 -4.74 2.91
N PHE A 11 -0.23 -5.38 2.04
CA PHE A 11 0.02 -4.92 0.68
C PHE A 11 -1.25 -5.03 -0.17
N ASP A 12 -1.95 -6.16 -0.09
CA ASP A 12 -3.20 -6.36 -0.82
C ASP A 12 -4.26 -5.34 -0.38
N ALA A 13 -4.33 -5.05 0.92
CA ALA A 13 -5.27 -4.05 1.45
C ALA A 13 -4.92 -2.63 0.99
N ARG A 14 -3.63 -2.25 1.01
CA ARG A 14 -3.15 -0.96 0.48
C ARG A 14 -3.53 -0.80 -0.99
N ASP A 15 -3.20 -1.79 -1.81
CA ASP A 15 -3.40 -1.75 -3.25
C ASP A 15 -4.91 -1.73 -3.59
N ALA A 16 -5.73 -2.47 -2.83
CA ALA A 16 -7.19 -2.41 -2.97
C ALA A 16 -7.78 -1.03 -2.61
N ILE A 17 -7.21 -0.31 -1.64
CA ILE A 17 -7.63 1.05 -1.29
C ILE A 17 -7.24 2.03 -2.39
N ILE A 18 -6.02 1.94 -2.92
CA ILE A 18 -5.55 2.78 -4.03
C ILE A 18 -6.40 2.54 -5.28
N GLN A 19 -6.71 1.27 -5.58
CA GLN A 19 -7.58 0.91 -6.70
C GLN A 19 -9.02 1.42 -6.49
N ALA A 20 -9.51 1.42 -5.25
CA ALA A 20 -10.83 1.98 -4.96
C ALA A 20 -10.89 3.49 -5.26
N ASP A 21 -9.85 4.24 -4.93
CA ASP A 21 -9.74 5.67 -5.29
C ASP A 21 -9.66 5.85 -6.81
N GLU A 22 -8.86 5.04 -7.50
CA GLU A 22 -8.77 5.09 -8.97
C GLU A 22 -10.14 4.89 -9.63
N LEU A 23 -10.96 3.97 -9.12
CA LEU A 23 -12.30 3.69 -9.65
C LEU A 23 -13.35 4.75 -9.25
N LEU A 24 -13.21 5.41 -8.10
CA LEU A 24 -14.22 6.33 -7.58
C LEU A 24 -13.97 7.79 -7.98
N THR A 25 -12.70 8.21 -7.96
CA THR A 25 -12.28 9.61 -8.18
C THR A 25 -11.41 9.76 -9.42
N GLY A 26 -10.99 8.66 -10.06
CA GLY A 26 -10.00 8.71 -11.14
C GLY A 26 -8.56 8.81 -10.62
N GLY A 27 -8.33 8.57 -9.33
CA GLY A 27 -6.98 8.53 -8.74
C GLY A 27 -6.47 9.89 -8.27
N GLU A 28 -7.37 10.83 -7.98
CA GLU A 28 -7.01 12.18 -7.51
C GLU A 28 -6.20 12.14 -6.21
N ASN A 29 -6.43 11.15 -5.35
CA ASN A 29 -5.80 11.06 -4.03
C ASN A 29 -4.59 10.10 -4.01
N PHE A 30 -4.12 9.62 -5.17
CA PHE A 30 -3.08 8.60 -5.27
C PHE A 30 -1.85 8.92 -4.41
N CYS A 31 -1.35 10.16 -4.47
CA CYS A 31 -0.15 10.54 -3.72
C CYS A 31 -0.40 10.76 -2.23
N GLU A 32 -1.59 11.24 -1.83
CA GLU A 32 -1.94 11.37 -0.41
C GLU A 32 -2.10 10.00 0.25
N LEU A 33 -2.75 9.06 -0.44
CA LEU A 33 -2.88 7.67 0.02
C LEU A 33 -1.50 7.04 0.20
N TRP A 34 -0.62 7.17 -0.80
CA TRP A 34 0.76 6.68 -0.69
C TRP A 34 1.57 7.35 0.41
N ALA A 35 1.37 8.66 0.65
CA ALA A 35 2.00 9.36 1.77
C ALA A 35 1.52 8.81 3.12
N GLY A 36 0.21 8.56 3.27
CA GLY A 36 -0.34 7.93 4.46
C GLY A 36 0.26 6.56 4.75
N PHE A 37 0.30 5.67 3.76
CA PHE A 37 0.85 4.33 3.92
C PHE A 37 2.37 4.32 4.14
N SER A 38 3.11 5.08 3.32
CA SER A 38 4.57 5.16 3.44
C SER A 38 5.01 5.71 4.79
N SER A 39 4.29 6.68 5.37
CA SER A 39 4.58 7.21 6.71
C SER A 39 4.52 6.16 7.83
N ARG A 40 3.85 5.03 7.57
CA ARG A 40 3.66 3.92 8.52
C ARG A 40 4.36 2.62 8.08
N GLY A 41 5.36 2.70 7.20
CA GLY A 41 6.17 1.54 6.82
C GLY A 41 5.59 0.70 5.68
N LEU A 42 4.53 1.15 4.99
CA LEU A 42 3.91 0.48 3.84
C LEU A 42 4.22 1.15 2.49
N GLY A 43 5.41 1.73 2.38
CA GLY A 43 5.97 2.32 1.18
C GLY A 43 6.24 1.31 0.06
N THR A 44 6.74 1.81 -1.06
CA THR A 44 7.02 1.01 -2.27
C THR A 44 8.17 0.01 -2.09
N ASP A 45 9.05 0.27 -1.13
CA ASP A 45 10.18 -0.55 -0.72
C ASP A 45 9.87 -1.50 0.45
N ALA A 46 8.63 -1.45 0.97
CA ALA A 46 8.19 -2.35 2.01
C ALA A 46 8.09 -3.78 1.45
N SER A 47 8.47 -4.78 2.25
CA SER A 47 8.50 -6.17 1.78
C SER A 47 8.09 -7.18 2.84
N LEU A 48 7.60 -8.32 2.38
CA LEU A 48 7.28 -9.49 3.20
C LEU A 48 8.00 -10.71 2.64
N ARG A 49 8.84 -11.33 3.46
CA ARG A 49 9.53 -12.59 3.13
C ARG A 49 8.94 -13.72 3.95
N ASN A 50 8.75 -14.89 3.33
CA ASN A 50 8.11 -16.06 3.99
C ASN A 50 6.74 -15.75 4.60
N GLY A 51 5.89 -15.00 3.90
CA GLY A 51 4.53 -14.68 4.34
C GLY A 51 3.68 -15.94 4.57
N THR A 52 2.92 -15.98 5.66
CA THR A 52 1.96 -17.05 5.92
C THR A 52 0.51 -16.53 5.92
N PRO A 53 -0.50 -17.38 5.68
CA PRO A 53 -1.90 -16.96 5.67
C PRO A 53 -2.43 -16.38 6.99
N TRP A 54 -1.70 -16.52 8.09
CA TRP A 54 -2.06 -16.03 9.43
C TRP A 54 -1.22 -14.83 9.88
N GLY A 55 -0.55 -14.15 8.94
CA GLY A 55 0.25 -12.95 9.24
C GLY A 55 1.66 -13.23 9.74
N GLY A 56 2.17 -14.45 9.53
CA GLY A 56 3.58 -14.77 9.77
C GLY A 56 4.48 -14.29 8.63
N GLY A 57 5.79 -14.41 8.85
CA GLY A 57 6.83 -13.97 7.91
C GLY A 57 7.64 -12.80 8.45
N VAL A 58 8.69 -12.43 7.72
CA VAL A 58 9.56 -11.32 8.04
C VAL A 58 9.08 -10.10 7.27
N HIS A 59 8.49 -9.15 8.00
CA HIS A 59 8.08 -7.86 7.46
C HIS A 59 9.27 -6.90 7.54
N THR A 60 9.51 -6.17 6.46
CA THR A 60 10.47 -5.07 6.42
C THR A 60 9.73 -3.82 6.00
N ASP A 61 9.73 -2.83 6.89
CA ASP A 61 9.09 -1.56 6.66
C ASP A 61 9.78 -0.80 5.54
N GLY A 62 8.98 -0.14 4.71
CA GLY A 62 9.44 0.75 3.66
C GLY A 62 8.73 2.09 3.73
N PHE A 63 9.45 3.17 3.44
CA PHE A 63 8.94 4.54 3.57
C PHE A 63 8.98 5.30 2.24
N LYS A 64 9.36 4.63 1.15
CA LYS A 64 9.56 5.26 -0.14
C LYS A 64 8.24 5.48 -0.87
N LEU A 65 8.03 6.68 -1.37
CA LEU A 65 6.91 7.03 -2.24
C LEU A 65 7.13 6.52 -3.68
N PRO A 66 6.04 6.25 -4.44
CA PRO A 66 6.14 5.96 -5.88
C PRO A 66 6.74 7.13 -6.64
N ALA A 67 7.47 6.85 -7.73
CA ALA A 67 8.13 7.88 -8.54
C ALA A 67 7.16 8.94 -9.12
N LYS A 68 5.87 8.58 -9.30
CA LYS A 68 4.80 9.50 -9.72
C LYS A 68 4.51 10.57 -8.67
N CYS A 69 4.75 10.26 -7.40
CA CYS A 69 4.57 11.13 -6.27
C CYS A 69 5.93 11.72 -5.91
N LYS A 70 6.28 12.84 -6.55
CA LYS A 70 7.45 13.60 -6.14
C LYS A 70 7.27 13.97 -4.67
N SER A 71 8.26 13.65 -3.84
CA SER A 71 8.40 14.26 -2.53
C SER A 71 8.44 15.76 -2.74
N HIS A 72 7.41 16.48 -2.32
CA HIS A 72 7.57 17.89 -2.05
C HIS A 72 8.62 17.97 -0.95
N GLU A 73 9.77 18.50 -1.34
CA GLU A 73 10.94 18.77 -0.50
C GLU A 73 10.57 19.66 0.70
#